data_AF-A0A9E6V3S6-F1
#
_entry.id   AF-A0A9E6V3S6-F1
#
_cell.length_a   1.000
_cell.length_b   1.000
_cell.length_c   1.000
_cell.angle_alpha   90.00
_cell.angle_beta   90.00
_cell.angle_gamma   90.00
#
_symmetry.space_group_name_H-M   'P 1'
#
loop_
_entity.id
_entity.type
_entity.pdbx_description
1 polymer ?
#
loop_
_entity_poly.entity_id
_entity_poly.type
_entity_poly.pdbx_seq_one_letter_code
_entity_poly.pdbx_strand_id
1 'polypeptide(L)'
;MQFIDSLSVPVIAGENAVAVSQLPQIWQDIAANKANVGFTNPEVYVQMAQLFQYKLANGDVDLFNERPDLARFKSSFSQLFGQLAYETLEFYGRDFLVDQYPNFEQILSDLKSQGLEYSNEMKVALIGIDLFNEFGYQLPASFYDVHLAPIYRDHVFEERALRFDQRDIEHKRSWDAILHAGKVFAVQMKIQSIASKYGFTYHHGCACNSHLSSIDIAEGEFNYQISSEKYQRWIRSFIWTAWYEYAFFPIVPNTSYLV
;
A
#
# COMPACT_ATOMS: atom_id res chain seq x y z
N MET A 1 -43.04 -2.59 -24.36
CA MET A 1 -41.74 -3.29 -24.25
C MET A 1 -40.70 -2.20 -24.05
N GLN A 2 -40.35 -1.90 -22.80
CA GLN A 2 -39.30 -0.92 -22.49
C GLN A 2 -37.96 -1.61 -22.76
N PHE A 3 -37.22 -1.10 -23.74
CA PHE A 3 -35.80 -1.40 -23.88
C PHE A 3 -35.12 -0.78 -22.66
N ILE A 4 -34.70 -1.62 -21.72
CA ILE A 4 -33.73 -1.21 -20.70
C ILE A 4 -32.43 -1.04 -21.47
N ASP A 5 -32.00 0.21 -21.67
CA ASP A 5 -30.65 0.51 -22.11
C ASP A 5 -29.70 -0.24 -21.17
N SER A 6 -29.05 -1.28 -21.69
CA SER A 6 -27.95 -1.90 -20.98
C SER A 6 -26.85 -0.83 -20.93
N LEU A 7 -26.69 -0.18 -19.78
CA LEU A 7 -25.57 0.72 -19.51
C LEU A 7 -24.29 0.00 -19.94
N SER A 8 -23.62 0.49 -20.99
CA SER A 8 -22.41 -0.16 -21.50
C SER A 8 -21.36 -0.11 -20.40
N VAL A 9 -20.94 -1.28 -19.92
CA VAL A 9 -19.86 -1.38 -18.93
C VAL A 9 -18.57 -0.88 -19.60
N PRO A 10 -17.85 0.10 -19.02
CA PRO A 10 -16.54 0.50 -19.52
C PRO A 10 -15.57 -0.69 -19.62
N VAL A 11 -14.74 -0.70 -20.66
CA VAL A 11 -13.72 -1.75 -20.88
C VAL A 11 -12.34 -1.11 -20.87
N ILE A 12 -11.45 -1.60 -20.01
CA ILE A 12 -10.06 -1.17 -19.86
C ILE A 12 -9.17 -2.40 -20.05
N ALA A 13 -8.23 -2.34 -21.00
CA ALA A 13 -7.34 -3.46 -21.31
C ALA A 13 -8.06 -4.80 -21.61
N GLY A 14 -9.30 -4.75 -22.11
CA GLY A 14 -10.12 -5.93 -22.39
C GLY A 14 -10.90 -6.46 -21.18
N GLU A 15 -10.79 -5.81 -20.02
CA GLU A 15 -11.49 -6.17 -18.79
C GLU A 15 -12.62 -5.16 -18.47
N ASN A 16 -13.69 -5.65 -17.87
CA ASN A 16 -14.79 -4.80 -17.44
C ASN A 16 -14.37 -3.92 -16.26
N ALA A 17 -14.85 -2.68 -16.24
CA ALA A 17 -14.53 -1.69 -15.23
C ALA A 17 -15.78 -0.88 -14.83
N VAL A 18 -15.78 -0.25 -13.66
CA VAL A 18 -16.82 0.72 -13.31
C VAL A 18 -16.57 2.05 -14.02
N ALA A 19 -17.60 2.87 -14.19
CA ALA A 19 -17.41 4.25 -14.63
C ALA A 19 -16.68 5.07 -13.55
N VAL A 20 -15.94 6.10 -13.95
CA VAL A 20 -15.26 7.02 -13.01
C VAL A 20 -16.22 7.59 -11.97
N SER A 21 -17.47 7.91 -12.37
CA SER A 21 -18.52 8.41 -11.47
C SER A 21 -18.95 7.45 -10.37
N GLN A 22 -18.56 6.18 -10.44
CA GLN A 22 -18.83 5.15 -9.43
C GLN A 22 -17.67 4.97 -8.44
N LEU A 23 -16.53 5.65 -8.67
CA LEU A 23 -15.42 5.67 -7.73
C LEU A 23 -15.67 6.65 -6.58
N PRO A 24 -14.91 6.55 -5.47
CA PRO A 24 -14.88 7.59 -4.45
C PRO A 24 -14.54 8.96 -5.04
N GLN A 25 -15.08 10.03 -4.43
CA GLN A 25 -14.95 11.41 -4.95
C GLN A 25 -13.50 11.79 -5.23
N ILE A 26 -12.57 11.39 -4.36
CA ILE A 26 -11.14 11.67 -4.53
C ILE A 26 -10.58 11.13 -5.85
N TRP A 27 -10.99 9.95 -6.31
CA TRP A 27 -10.57 9.41 -7.60
C TRP A 27 -11.24 10.10 -8.78
N GLN A 28 -12.47 10.59 -8.61
CA GLN A 28 -13.13 11.44 -9.60
C GLN A 28 -12.38 12.77 -9.76
N ASP A 29 -11.92 13.34 -8.65
CA ASP A 29 -11.12 14.57 -8.64
C ASP A 29 -9.74 14.35 -9.23
N ILE A 30 -9.09 13.21 -8.97
CA ILE A 30 -7.85 12.79 -9.65
C ILE A 30 -8.06 12.66 -11.16
N ALA A 31 -9.13 11.99 -11.60
CA ALA A 31 -9.47 11.83 -13.01
C ALA A 31 -9.75 13.17 -13.71
N ALA A 32 -10.32 14.13 -12.97
CA ALA A 32 -10.59 15.48 -13.45
C ALA A 32 -9.39 16.45 -13.31
N ASN A 33 -8.22 15.98 -12.86
CA ASN A 33 -7.04 16.79 -12.55
C ASN A 33 -7.31 17.93 -11.55
N LYS A 34 -8.18 17.69 -10.57
CA LYS A 34 -8.52 18.63 -9.48
C LYS A 34 -7.79 18.32 -8.18
N ALA A 35 -7.41 17.06 -7.97
CA ALA A 35 -6.68 16.63 -6.78
C ALA A 35 -5.18 16.99 -6.89
N ASN A 36 -4.58 17.42 -5.78
CA ASN A 36 -3.16 17.72 -5.69
C ASN A 36 -2.35 16.43 -5.44
N VAL A 37 -2.12 15.65 -6.49
CA VAL A 37 -1.33 14.42 -6.46
C VAL A 37 0.01 14.63 -7.17
N GLY A 38 1.05 13.92 -6.72
CA GLY A 38 2.40 14.06 -7.28
C GLY A 38 2.83 12.95 -8.25
N PHE A 39 2.10 11.84 -8.34
CA PHE A 39 2.47 10.76 -9.26
C PHE A 39 2.30 11.18 -10.72
N THR A 40 3.08 10.55 -11.59
CA THR A 40 2.97 10.74 -13.03
C THR A 40 1.88 9.84 -13.61
N ASN A 41 1.17 10.33 -14.63
CA ASN A 41 0.10 9.61 -15.33
C ASN A 41 -1.11 9.19 -14.44
N PRO A 42 -1.91 10.15 -13.95
CA PRO A 42 -3.10 9.86 -13.15
C PRO A 42 -4.13 8.93 -13.79
N GLU A 43 -4.23 8.95 -15.12
CA GLU A 43 -5.16 8.11 -15.86
C GLU A 43 -4.98 6.62 -15.56
N VAL A 44 -3.72 6.15 -15.49
CA VAL A 44 -3.42 4.73 -15.20
C VAL A 44 -3.92 4.33 -13.82
N TYR A 45 -3.72 5.17 -12.81
CA TYR A 45 -4.15 4.87 -11.44
C TYR A 45 -5.68 4.90 -11.31
N VAL A 46 -6.34 5.84 -12.00
CA VAL A 46 -7.81 5.87 -12.11
C VAL A 46 -8.32 4.60 -12.79
N GLN A 47 -7.71 4.18 -13.89
CA GLN A 47 -8.07 2.94 -14.58
C GLN A 47 -7.91 1.71 -13.67
N MET A 48 -6.83 1.64 -12.89
CA MET A 48 -6.64 0.59 -11.89
C MET A 48 -7.76 0.64 -10.83
N ALA A 49 -8.15 1.82 -10.35
CA ALA A 49 -9.23 1.97 -9.37
C ALA A 49 -10.59 1.50 -9.96
N GLN A 50 -10.87 1.83 -11.22
CA GLN A 50 -12.07 1.36 -11.92
C GLN A 50 -12.14 -0.17 -12.04
N LEU A 51 -11.01 -0.81 -12.38
CA LEU A 51 -10.89 -2.25 -12.45
C LEU A 51 -11.04 -2.90 -11.07
N PHE A 52 -10.35 -2.36 -10.06
CA PHE A 52 -10.37 -2.88 -8.70
C PHE A 52 -11.78 -2.85 -8.10
N GLN A 53 -12.48 -1.72 -8.22
CA GLN A 53 -13.87 -1.58 -7.77
C GLN A 53 -14.79 -2.55 -8.51
N TYR A 54 -14.64 -2.68 -9.83
CA TYR A 54 -15.47 -3.59 -10.62
C TYR A 54 -15.30 -5.04 -10.19
N LYS A 55 -14.05 -5.50 -10.07
CA LYS A 55 -13.71 -6.89 -9.74
C LYS A 55 -14.34 -7.31 -8.42
N LEU A 56 -14.18 -6.49 -7.38
CA LEU A 56 -14.73 -6.80 -6.07
C LEU A 56 -16.24 -6.61 -6.00
N ALA A 57 -16.79 -5.54 -6.60
CA ALA A 57 -18.24 -5.29 -6.59
C ALA A 57 -19.07 -6.25 -7.46
N ASN A 58 -18.44 -6.95 -8.42
CA ASN A 58 -19.13 -7.90 -9.29
C ASN A 58 -18.66 -9.35 -9.08
N GLY A 59 -17.76 -9.61 -8.14
CA GLY A 59 -17.18 -10.94 -7.94
C GLY A 59 -16.56 -11.45 -9.24
N ASP A 60 -15.91 -10.57 -9.99
CA ASP A 60 -15.13 -10.88 -11.19
C ASP A 60 -13.70 -11.20 -10.78
N VAL A 61 -13.60 -12.34 -10.10
CA VAL A 61 -12.38 -12.92 -9.52
C VAL A 61 -12.33 -14.40 -9.86
N ASP A 62 -11.12 -14.95 -9.95
CA ASP A 62 -10.90 -16.33 -10.37
C ASP A 62 -11.67 -17.35 -9.51
N LEU A 63 -11.90 -17.04 -8.23
CA LEU A 63 -12.65 -17.88 -7.30
C LEU A 63 -13.97 -18.42 -7.89
N PHE A 64 -14.81 -17.57 -8.49
CA PHE A 64 -16.13 -18.02 -8.97
C PHE A 64 -16.06 -18.72 -10.32
N ASN A 65 -14.98 -18.52 -11.08
CA ASN A 65 -14.74 -19.23 -12.34
C ASN A 65 -14.15 -20.62 -12.08
N GLU A 66 -13.21 -20.72 -11.14
CA GLU A 66 -12.52 -21.96 -10.76
C GLU A 66 -13.34 -22.83 -9.80
N ARG A 67 -14.24 -22.22 -9.02
CA ARG A 67 -15.14 -22.89 -8.06
C ARG A 67 -16.61 -22.55 -8.31
N PRO A 68 -17.21 -23.09 -9.39
CA PRO A 68 -18.62 -22.84 -9.71
C PRO A 68 -19.59 -23.26 -8.59
N ASP A 69 -19.20 -24.19 -7.73
CA ASP A 69 -19.95 -24.61 -6.53
C ASP A 69 -20.17 -23.46 -5.53
N LEU A 70 -19.31 -22.44 -5.56
CA LEU A 70 -19.39 -21.25 -4.72
C LEU A 70 -20.19 -20.11 -5.35
N ALA A 71 -20.71 -20.26 -6.58
CA ALA A 71 -21.44 -19.21 -7.30
C ALA A 71 -22.62 -18.63 -6.50
N ARG A 72 -23.27 -19.45 -5.67
CA ARG A 72 -24.35 -19.01 -4.76
C ARG A 72 -23.93 -17.94 -3.75
N PHE A 73 -22.64 -17.84 -3.44
CA PHE A 73 -22.08 -16.85 -2.50
C PHE A 73 -21.62 -15.57 -3.20
N LYS A 74 -21.65 -15.53 -4.54
CA LYS A 74 -21.14 -14.40 -5.32
C LYS A 74 -21.81 -13.09 -4.94
N SER A 75 -23.12 -13.07 -4.73
CA SER A 75 -23.83 -11.85 -4.32
C SER A 75 -23.37 -11.32 -2.94
N SER A 76 -23.22 -12.20 -1.94
CA SER A 76 -22.73 -11.79 -0.61
C SER A 76 -21.27 -11.34 -0.65
N PHE A 77 -20.43 -12.03 -1.42
CA PHE A 77 -19.05 -11.61 -1.69
C PHE A 77 -19.02 -10.21 -2.31
N SER A 78 -19.77 -10.02 -3.40
CA SER A 78 -19.83 -8.76 -4.14
C SER A 78 -20.29 -7.59 -3.31
N GLN A 79 -21.26 -7.81 -2.42
CA GLN A 79 -21.76 -6.79 -1.51
C GLN A 79 -20.69 -6.38 -0.49
N LEU A 80 -20.08 -7.35 0.21
CA LEU A 80 -19.07 -7.07 1.22
C LEU A 80 -17.80 -6.48 0.60
N PHE A 81 -17.23 -7.15 -0.40
CA PHE A 81 -15.97 -6.73 -0.99
C PHE A 81 -16.13 -5.51 -1.90
N GLY A 82 -17.31 -5.28 -2.49
CA GLY A 82 -17.60 -4.03 -3.18
C GLY A 82 -17.53 -2.81 -2.25
N GLN A 83 -18.04 -2.95 -1.02
CA GLN A 83 -17.92 -1.92 0.02
C GLN A 83 -16.47 -1.75 0.49
N LEU A 84 -15.78 -2.86 0.80
CA LEU A 84 -14.37 -2.81 1.21
C LEU A 84 -13.46 -2.23 0.12
N ALA A 85 -13.76 -2.49 -1.15
CA ALA A 85 -13.06 -1.89 -2.28
C ALA A 85 -13.23 -0.37 -2.31
N TYR A 86 -14.46 0.11 -2.10
CA TYR A 86 -14.75 1.55 -2.08
C TYR A 86 -13.99 2.25 -0.95
N GLU A 87 -13.98 1.67 0.24
CA GLU A 87 -13.20 2.16 1.39
C GLU A 87 -11.69 2.17 1.13
N THR A 88 -11.16 1.09 0.56
CA THR A 88 -9.75 1.01 0.15
C THR A 88 -9.39 2.14 -0.80
N LEU A 89 -10.23 2.34 -1.83
CA LEU A 89 -10.00 3.38 -2.83
C LEU A 89 -10.16 4.77 -2.22
N GLU A 90 -11.12 4.99 -1.33
CA GLU A 90 -11.25 6.26 -0.63
C GLU A 90 -10.00 6.58 0.19
N PHE A 91 -9.50 5.59 0.96
CA PHE A 91 -8.28 5.73 1.73
C PHE A 91 -7.08 6.05 0.83
N TYR A 92 -6.74 5.17 -0.12
CA TYR A 92 -5.54 5.35 -0.94
C TYR A 92 -5.62 6.55 -1.89
N GLY A 93 -6.81 6.90 -2.36
CA GLY A 93 -6.98 8.13 -3.14
C GLY A 93 -6.58 9.37 -2.34
N ARG A 94 -6.90 9.41 -1.04
CA ARG A 94 -6.43 10.47 -0.13
C ARG A 94 -4.95 10.33 0.18
N ASP A 95 -4.47 9.11 0.43
CA ASP A 95 -3.08 8.79 0.76
C ASP A 95 -2.07 9.18 -0.34
N PHE A 96 -2.54 9.41 -1.56
CA PHE A 96 -1.72 9.93 -2.67
C PHE A 96 -1.69 11.46 -2.79
N LEU A 97 -2.46 12.20 -1.99
CA LEU A 97 -2.39 13.66 -1.98
C LEU A 97 -1.01 14.08 -1.43
N VAL A 98 -0.42 15.10 -2.06
CA VAL A 98 0.94 15.59 -1.72
C VAL A 98 1.04 15.98 -0.24
N ASP A 99 -0.04 16.45 0.36
CA ASP A 99 -0.09 16.87 1.76
C ASP A 99 -0.09 15.70 2.77
N GLN A 100 -0.27 14.45 2.31
CA GLN A 100 -0.16 13.28 3.16
C GLN A 100 1.30 12.80 3.31
N TYR A 101 2.21 13.21 2.43
CA TYR A 101 3.58 12.69 2.44
C TYR A 101 4.39 13.26 3.62
N PRO A 102 5.30 12.47 4.20
CA PRO A 102 6.16 12.93 5.28
C PRO A 102 7.00 14.15 4.90
N ASN A 103 7.10 15.12 5.81
CA ASN A 103 8.06 16.20 5.67
C ASN A 103 9.46 15.73 6.13
N PHE A 104 10.21 15.13 5.19
CA PHE A 104 11.55 14.60 5.48
C PHE A 104 12.54 15.66 5.99
N GLU A 105 12.43 16.92 5.52
CA GLU A 105 13.29 18.01 6.00
C GLU A 105 13.04 18.31 7.47
N GLN A 106 11.77 18.37 7.87
CA GLN A 106 11.36 18.56 9.25
C GLN A 106 11.82 17.40 10.12
N ILE A 107 11.58 16.15 9.69
CA ILE A 107 12.00 14.94 10.42
C ILE A 107 13.51 14.95 10.67
N LEU A 108 14.32 15.25 9.65
CA LEU A 108 15.77 15.34 9.80
C LEU A 108 16.20 16.49 10.73
N SER A 109 15.52 17.65 10.65
CA SER A 109 15.82 18.78 11.53
C SER A 109 15.54 18.43 12.99
N ASP A 110 14.41 17.78 13.25
CA ASP A 110 14.00 17.37 14.60
C ASP A 110 14.98 16.36 15.19
N LEU A 111 15.35 15.32 14.43
CA LEU A 111 16.31 14.32 14.89
C LEU A 111 17.71 14.91 15.14
N LYS A 112 18.18 15.82 14.28
CA LYS A 112 19.46 16.53 14.50
C LYS A 112 19.46 17.32 15.81
N SER A 113 18.31 17.89 16.20
CA SER A 113 18.20 18.67 17.42
C SER A 113 18.28 17.82 18.70
N GLN A 114 17.98 16.52 18.61
CA GLN A 114 17.93 15.60 19.75
C GLN A 114 19.31 14.98 20.12
N GLY A 115 20.33 15.18 19.28
CA GLY A 115 21.73 14.84 19.59
C GLY A 115 22.19 13.46 19.08
N LEU A 116 23.43 13.08 19.45
CA LEU A 116 24.13 11.91 18.89
C LEU A 116 23.49 10.56 19.21
N GLU A 117 22.66 10.48 20.25
CA GLU A 117 21.95 9.26 20.65
C GLU A 117 20.96 8.79 19.57
N TYR A 118 20.48 9.71 18.72
CA TYR A 118 19.53 9.45 17.65
C TYR A 118 20.18 9.01 16.32
N SER A 119 21.41 8.48 16.39
CA SER A 119 22.18 8.10 15.21
C SER A 119 21.50 7.02 14.35
N ASN A 120 20.69 6.15 14.97
CA ASN A 120 19.97 5.11 14.24
C ASN A 120 18.68 5.65 13.62
N GLU A 121 17.95 6.49 14.32
CA GLU A 121 16.75 7.19 13.85
C GLU A 121 17.11 8.09 12.66
N MET A 122 18.27 8.75 12.71
CA MET A 122 18.84 9.48 11.58
C MET A 122 19.07 8.58 10.36
N LYS A 123 19.58 7.37 10.54
CA LYS A 123 19.72 6.39 9.44
C LYS A 123 18.36 5.99 8.88
N VAL A 124 17.35 5.76 9.73
CA VAL A 124 15.98 5.45 9.29
C VAL A 124 15.39 6.60 8.47
N ALA A 125 15.57 7.84 8.91
CA ALA A 125 15.12 9.02 8.15
C ALA A 125 15.82 9.14 6.79
N LEU A 126 17.12 8.87 6.72
CA LEU A 126 17.87 8.85 5.46
C LEU A 126 17.41 7.72 4.53
N ILE A 127 17.06 6.55 5.05
CA ILE A 127 16.41 5.49 4.26
C ILE A 127 15.09 5.98 3.68
N GLY A 128 14.25 6.64 4.48
CA GLY A 128 12.98 7.22 4.00
C GLY A 128 13.20 8.21 2.84
N ILE A 129 14.22 9.05 2.93
CA ILE A 129 14.61 9.99 1.86
C ILE A 129 15.07 9.25 0.61
N ASP A 130 15.93 8.24 0.74
CA ASP A 130 16.40 7.47 -0.40
C ASP A 130 15.27 6.66 -1.07
N LEU A 131 14.31 6.17 -0.28
CA LEU A 131 13.08 5.58 -0.80
C LEU A 131 12.25 6.60 -1.57
N PHE A 132 12.12 7.83 -1.07
CA PHE A 132 11.40 8.89 -1.77
C PHE A 132 12.14 9.34 -3.03
N ASN A 133 13.48 9.37 -3.02
CA ASN A 133 14.28 9.64 -4.22
C ASN A 133 14.12 8.55 -5.29
N GLU A 134 13.93 7.29 -4.88
CA GLU A 134 13.73 6.15 -5.78
C GLU A 134 12.31 6.09 -6.38
N PHE A 135 11.29 6.33 -5.55
CA PHE A 135 9.90 6.08 -5.90
C PHE A 135 9.07 7.36 -6.06
N GLY A 136 9.47 8.46 -5.45
CA GLY A 136 8.77 9.74 -5.45
C GLY A 136 7.31 9.58 -5.06
N TYR A 137 6.42 10.25 -5.76
CA TYR A 137 4.99 10.14 -5.50
C TYR A 137 4.33 8.89 -6.11
N GLN A 138 5.10 7.98 -6.74
CA GLN A 138 4.54 6.78 -7.38
C GLN A 138 3.99 5.79 -6.35
N LEU A 139 4.50 5.82 -5.12
CA LEU A 139 3.99 5.03 -4.00
C LEU A 139 3.20 5.94 -3.05
N PRO A 140 2.17 5.42 -2.37
CA PRO A 140 1.29 6.23 -1.54
C PRO A 140 1.98 6.66 -0.23
N ALA A 141 1.52 7.71 0.45
CA ALA A 141 2.19 8.26 1.64
C ALA A 141 2.45 7.22 2.74
N SER A 142 1.49 6.34 2.98
CA SER A 142 1.60 5.22 3.93
C SER A 142 2.80 4.29 3.67
N PHE A 143 3.30 4.24 2.43
CA PHE A 143 4.54 3.54 2.10
C PHE A 143 5.74 4.12 2.84
N TYR A 144 5.83 5.44 2.91
CA TYR A 144 6.93 6.13 3.58
C TYR A 144 6.75 6.09 5.09
N ASP A 145 5.53 6.33 5.57
CA ASP A 145 5.22 6.33 7.00
C ASP A 145 5.61 5.02 7.68
N VAL A 146 5.28 3.86 7.08
CA VAL A 146 5.58 2.57 7.71
C VAL A 146 7.08 2.29 7.83
N HIS A 147 7.89 2.83 6.91
CA HIS A 147 9.35 2.72 6.97
C HIS A 147 9.97 3.76 7.91
N LEU A 148 9.29 4.87 8.17
CA LEU A 148 9.68 5.86 9.18
C LEU A 148 9.20 5.51 10.59
N ALA A 149 8.21 4.62 10.72
CA ALA A 149 7.62 4.21 12.00
C ALA A 149 8.63 3.85 13.10
N PRO A 150 9.79 3.18 12.82
CA PRO A 150 10.80 2.90 13.84
C PRO A 150 11.38 4.13 14.55
N ILE A 151 11.32 5.33 13.95
CA ILE A 151 11.78 6.59 14.57
C ILE A 151 10.94 6.95 15.81
N TYR A 152 9.67 6.55 15.81
CA TYR A 152 8.71 6.93 16.85
C TYR A 152 8.53 5.84 17.92
N ARG A 153 9.49 4.93 18.01
CA ARG A 153 9.50 3.78 18.92
C ARG A 153 10.42 4.02 20.11
N ASP A 154 10.35 3.12 21.10
CA ASP A 154 11.24 3.20 22.26
C ASP A 154 12.70 2.93 21.85
N HIS A 155 12.89 2.14 20.79
CA HIS A 155 14.16 2.02 20.05
C HIS A 155 13.88 1.57 18.60
N VAL A 156 14.75 1.91 17.63
CA VAL A 156 14.54 1.56 16.20
C VAL A 156 14.47 0.05 15.92
N PHE A 157 15.07 -0.76 16.80
CA PHE A 157 15.07 -2.23 16.70
C PHE A 157 13.88 -2.87 17.44
N GLU A 158 12.94 -2.07 17.95
CA GLU A 158 11.79 -2.57 18.70
C GLU A 158 10.94 -3.42 17.76
N GLU A 159 10.73 -4.69 18.12
CA GLU A 159 9.76 -5.53 17.45
C GLU A 159 8.37 -5.21 18.02
N ARG A 160 7.48 -4.71 17.15
CA ARG A 160 6.12 -4.35 17.54
C ARG A 160 5.11 -4.99 16.62
N ALA A 161 4.17 -5.73 17.22
CA ALA A 161 3.05 -6.31 16.51
C ALA A 161 1.99 -5.23 16.23
N LEU A 162 2.01 -4.64 15.03
CA LEU A 162 1.14 -3.54 14.60
C LEU A 162 -0.36 -3.76 14.90
N ARG A 163 -0.79 -5.02 14.91
CA ARG A 163 -2.19 -5.39 15.10
C ARG A 163 -2.69 -5.28 16.54
N PHE A 164 -1.80 -5.37 17.52
CA PHE A 164 -2.14 -5.46 18.93
C PHE A 164 -1.73 -4.22 19.74
N ASP A 165 -0.84 -3.40 19.20
CA ASP A 165 -0.44 -2.16 19.86
C ASP A 165 -1.49 -1.06 19.65
N GLN A 166 -1.97 -0.48 20.75
CA GLN A 166 -2.93 0.61 20.71
C GLN A 166 -2.34 1.90 20.12
N ARG A 167 -1.01 2.06 20.19
CA ARG A 167 -0.30 3.23 19.66
C ARG A 167 -0.39 3.33 18.13
N ASP A 168 -0.51 2.18 17.45
CA ASP A 168 -0.51 2.10 15.99
C ASP A 168 -1.90 1.78 15.40
N ILE A 169 -2.95 1.81 16.23
CA ILE A 169 -4.27 1.30 15.87
C ILE A 169 -4.90 2.03 14.68
N GLU A 170 -4.59 3.32 14.53
CA GLU A 170 -5.09 4.19 13.46
C GLU A 170 -4.43 3.88 12.11
N HIS A 171 -3.17 3.43 12.13
CA HIS A 171 -2.37 3.17 10.93
C HIS A 171 -2.24 1.69 10.57
N LYS A 172 -2.58 0.78 11.49
CA LYS A 172 -2.35 -0.67 11.33
C LYS A 172 -2.80 -1.22 9.98
N ARG A 173 -3.97 -0.82 9.48
CA ARG A 173 -4.56 -1.38 8.26
C ARG A 173 -3.76 -0.98 7.02
N SER A 174 -3.36 0.28 6.91
CA SER A 174 -2.56 0.76 5.79
C SER A 174 -1.13 0.26 5.88
N TRP A 175 -0.52 0.28 7.06
CA TRP A 175 0.83 -0.21 7.27
C TRP A 175 0.96 -1.71 7.01
N ASP A 176 0.07 -2.55 7.55
CA ASP A 176 0.07 -4.00 7.27
C ASP A 176 -0.12 -4.26 5.77
N ALA A 177 -0.99 -3.51 5.09
CA ALA A 177 -1.20 -3.66 3.66
C ALA A 177 0.06 -3.33 2.83
N ILE A 178 0.80 -2.28 3.20
CA ILE A 178 2.09 -1.91 2.57
C ILE A 178 3.15 -2.99 2.83
N LEU A 179 3.27 -3.44 4.08
CA LEU A 179 4.22 -4.48 4.45
C LEU A 179 3.95 -5.80 3.71
N HIS A 180 2.68 -6.19 3.62
CA HIS A 180 2.27 -7.36 2.84
C HIS A 180 2.49 -7.18 1.33
N ALA A 181 2.35 -5.97 0.81
CA ALA A 181 2.71 -5.65 -0.58
C ALA A 181 4.21 -5.84 -0.88
N GLY A 182 5.06 -5.94 0.15
CA GLY A 182 6.44 -6.42 0.06
C GLY A 182 6.60 -7.79 -0.59
N LYS A 183 5.54 -8.61 -0.74
CA LYS A 183 5.60 -9.82 -1.58
C LYS A 183 5.88 -9.52 -3.06
N VAL A 184 5.70 -8.27 -3.50
CA VAL A 184 6.24 -7.79 -4.79
C VAL A 184 7.75 -7.64 -4.66
N PHE A 185 8.43 -8.76 -4.93
CA PHE A 185 9.85 -8.96 -4.68
C PHE A 185 10.76 -7.82 -5.17
N ALA A 186 10.49 -7.22 -6.33
CA ALA A 186 11.34 -6.15 -6.86
C ALA A 186 11.31 -4.88 -5.99
N VAL A 187 10.14 -4.50 -5.46
CA VAL A 187 10.03 -3.34 -4.56
C VAL A 187 10.69 -3.67 -3.22
N GLN A 188 10.45 -4.87 -2.69
CA GLN A 188 11.07 -5.33 -1.45
C GLN A 188 12.60 -5.38 -1.53
N MET A 189 13.15 -5.96 -2.59
CA MET A 189 14.60 -5.98 -2.79
C MET A 189 15.20 -4.59 -2.91
N LYS A 190 14.44 -3.62 -3.46
CA LYS A 190 14.90 -2.24 -3.52
C LYS A 190 14.89 -1.56 -2.15
N ILE A 191 13.86 -1.79 -1.33
CA ILE A 191 13.80 -1.34 0.07
C ILE A 191 15.02 -1.87 0.83
N GLN A 192 15.25 -3.18 0.75
CA GLN A 192 16.36 -3.83 1.43
C GLN A 192 17.72 -3.32 0.93
N SER A 193 17.85 -3.08 -0.38
CA SER A 193 19.09 -2.55 -0.95
C SER A 193 19.40 -1.16 -0.40
N ILE A 194 18.40 -0.27 -0.32
CA ILE A 194 18.54 1.06 0.26
C ILE A 194 18.89 0.94 1.76
N ALA A 195 18.16 0.14 2.52
CA ALA A 195 18.40 -0.04 3.95
C ALA A 195 19.83 -0.55 4.25
N SER A 196 20.34 -1.48 3.43
CA SER A 196 21.65 -2.09 3.64
C SER A 196 22.81 -1.08 3.59
N LYS A 197 22.66 0.03 2.85
CA LYS A 197 23.63 1.14 2.81
C LYS A 197 23.84 1.80 4.17
N TYR A 198 22.82 1.73 5.01
CA TYR A 198 22.82 2.30 6.35
C TYR A 198 23.11 1.23 7.43
N GLY A 199 23.46 0.01 7.00
CA GLY A 199 23.72 -1.12 7.88
C GLY A 199 22.45 -1.78 8.42
N PHE A 200 21.31 -1.61 7.73
CA PHE A 200 19.99 -2.08 8.18
C PHE A 200 19.32 -3.05 7.21
N THR A 201 18.49 -3.94 7.74
CA THR A 201 17.58 -4.83 7.00
C THR A 201 16.17 -4.61 7.53
N TYR A 202 15.19 -4.39 6.65
CA TYR A 202 13.79 -4.35 7.10
C TYR A 202 13.23 -5.77 7.22
N HIS A 203 12.57 -6.04 8.32
CA HIS A 203 11.73 -7.21 8.46
C HIS A 203 10.29 -6.75 8.34
N HIS A 204 9.53 -7.47 7.52
CA HIS A 204 8.09 -7.36 7.55
C HIS A 204 7.50 -8.68 8.01
N GLY A 205 6.50 -8.61 8.88
CA GLY A 205 5.71 -9.76 9.23
C GLY A 205 5.05 -10.36 7.98
N CYS A 206 5.08 -11.69 7.88
CA CYS A 206 4.32 -12.46 6.91
C CYS A 206 3.81 -13.68 7.66
N ALA A 207 2.49 -13.85 7.76
CA ALA A 207 1.65 -14.94 8.30
C ALA A 207 2.21 -15.89 9.40
N CYS A 208 3.44 -16.36 9.27
CA CYS A 208 4.22 -17.12 10.25
C CYS A 208 4.83 -16.25 11.37
N ASN A 209 5.14 -14.98 11.11
CA ASN A 209 5.56 -13.98 12.10
C ASN A 209 4.66 -12.76 11.92
N SER A 210 3.52 -12.77 12.58
CA SER A 210 2.45 -11.82 12.33
C SER A 210 2.84 -10.41 12.82
N HIS A 211 2.89 -9.42 11.90
CA HIS A 211 2.80 -7.98 12.18
C HIS A 211 4.03 -7.17 12.61
N LEU A 212 5.24 -7.49 12.15
CA LEU A 212 6.41 -6.63 12.41
C LEU A 212 6.62 -5.63 11.26
N SER A 213 6.76 -4.35 11.55
CA SER A 213 7.73 -3.50 10.83
C SER A 213 8.92 -3.45 11.78
N SER A 214 10.01 -4.15 11.52
CA SER A 214 11.22 -4.05 12.33
C SER A 214 12.43 -3.86 11.44
N ILE A 215 13.50 -3.36 12.04
CA ILE A 215 14.80 -3.21 11.40
C ILE A 215 15.79 -4.07 12.18
N ASP A 216 16.73 -4.71 11.50
CA ASP A 216 17.87 -5.43 12.09
C ASP A 216 19.18 -4.97 11.43
N ILE A 217 20.33 -5.41 11.96
CA ILE A 217 21.66 -5.09 11.43
C ILE A 217 21.94 -5.91 10.16
N ALA A 218 22.42 -5.24 9.11
CA ALA A 218 22.87 -5.88 7.89
C ALA A 218 24.38 -6.22 7.95
N GLU A 219 24.77 -7.43 7.54
CA GLU A 219 26.18 -7.84 7.36
C GLU A 219 26.75 -7.41 5.99
N GLY A 220 26.53 -6.14 5.62
CA GLY A 220 27.07 -5.54 4.39
C GLY A 220 26.02 -4.89 3.49
N GLU A 221 26.49 -4.08 2.54
CA GLU A 221 25.65 -3.44 1.51
C GLU A 221 25.39 -4.41 0.36
N PHE A 222 24.17 -4.38 -0.18
CA PHE A 222 23.89 -4.95 -1.49
C PHE A 222 23.14 -3.96 -2.37
N ASN A 223 23.42 -4.00 -3.68
CA ASN A 223 22.84 -3.09 -4.65
C ASN A 223 21.83 -3.81 -5.53
N TYR A 224 20.57 -3.38 -5.48
CA TYR A 224 19.51 -3.85 -6.35
C TYR A 224 18.91 -2.68 -7.14
N GLN A 225 18.77 -2.87 -8.45
CA GLN A 225 18.11 -1.92 -9.33
C GLN A 225 16.91 -2.58 -9.99
N ILE A 226 15.77 -1.89 -9.91
CA ILE A 226 14.59 -2.28 -10.67
C ILE A 226 14.87 -1.93 -12.13
N SER A 227 14.82 -2.92 -13.01
CA SER A 227 14.94 -2.70 -14.46
C SER A 227 13.91 -1.68 -14.94
N SER A 228 14.34 -0.65 -15.68
CA SER A 228 13.48 0.42 -16.19
C SER A 228 12.28 -0.11 -16.98
N GLU A 229 12.48 -1.15 -17.79
CA GLU A 229 11.42 -1.80 -18.59
C GLU A 229 10.26 -2.34 -17.74
N LYS A 230 10.54 -2.77 -16.50
CA LYS A 230 9.55 -3.41 -15.61
C LYS A 230 9.16 -2.52 -14.43
N TYR A 231 9.75 -1.34 -14.30
CA TYR A 231 9.54 -0.46 -13.15
C TYR A 231 8.06 -0.19 -12.92
N GLN A 232 7.37 0.30 -13.95
CA GLN A 232 5.93 0.59 -13.90
C GLN A 232 5.08 -0.64 -13.57
N ARG A 233 5.46 -1.82 -14.07
CA ARG A 233 4.76 -3.07 -13.75
C ARG A 233 4.87 -3.39 -12.26
N TRP A 234 6.07 -3.24 -11.68
CA TRP A 234 6.28 -3.55 -10.26
C TRP A 234 5.58 -2.55 -9.34
N ILE A 235 5.62 -1.26 -9.66
CA ILE A 235 4.89 -0.23 -8.89
C ILE A 235 3.38 -0.51 -8.92
N ARG A 236 2.81 -0.76 -10.10
CA ARG A 236 1.38 -1.08 -10.23
C ARG A 236 1.01 -2.37 -9.49
N SER A 237 1.87 -3.38 -9.56
CA SER A 237 1.66 -4.65 -8.85
C SER A 237 1.70 -4.44 -7.33
N PHE A 238 2.62 -3.60 -6.85
CA PHE A 238 2.72 -3.26 -5.43
C PHE A 238 1.47 -2.54 -4.94
N ILE A 239 1.00 -1.52 -5.67
CA ILE A 239 -0.19 -0.75 -5.31
C ILE A 239 -1.45 -1.60 -5.37
N TRP A 240 -1.60 -2.41 -6.43
CA TRP A 240 -2.70 -3.37 -6.54
C TRP A 240 -2.71 -4.33 -5.35
N THR A 241 -1.53 -4.81 -4.96
CA THR A 241 -1.38 -5.69 -3.81
C THR A 241 -1.72 -4.98 -2.50
N ALA A 242 -1.26 -3.74 -2.30
CA ALA A 242 -1.60 -2.96 -1.11
C ALA A 242 -3.12 -2.72 -1.02
N TRP A 243 -3.78 -2.39 -2.13
CA TRP A 243 -5.24 -2.24 -2.17
C TRP A 243 -5.97 -3.54 -1.81
N TYR A 244 -5.52 -4.65 -2.38
CA TYR A 244 -6.03 -5.98 -2.06
C TYR A 244 -5.85 -6.31 -0.58
N GLU A 245 -4.63 -6.19 -0.04
CA GLU A 245 -4.35 -6.49 1.37
C GLU A 245 -5.17 -5.59 2.29
N TYR A 246 -5.28 -4.29 1.98
CA TYR A 246 -6.11 -3.36 2.74
C TYR A 246 -7.59 -3.78 2.73
N ALA A 247 -8.15 -4.16 1.57
CA ALA A 247 -9.53 -4.61 1.46
C ALA A 247 -9.79 -5.90 2.26
N PHE A 248 -8.83 -6.84 2.27
CA PHE A 248 -8.99 -8.16 2.88
C PHE A 248 -8.57 -8.22 4.36
N PHE A 249 -7.79 -7.25 4.83
CA PHE A 249 -7.29 -7.25 6.21
C PHE A 249 -8.37 -7.40 7.30
N PRO A 250 -9.54 -6.74 7.19
CA PRO A 250 -10.61 -6.85 8.20
C PRO A 250 -11.16 -8.26 8.42
N ILE A 251 -10.97 -9.18 7.45
CA ILE A 251 -11.51 -10.54 7.50
C ILE A 251 -10.46 -11.59 7.85
N VAL A 252 -9.19 -11.21 8.01
CA VAL A 252 -8.13 -12.13 8.44
C VAL A 252 -8.41 -12.56 9.89
N PRO A 253 -8.61 -13.86 10.16
CA PRO A 253 -8.88 -14.34 11.51
C PRO A 253 -7.64 -14.17 12.38
N ASN A 254 -7.84 -13.74 13.63
CA ASN A 254 -6.75 -13.50 14.58
C ASN A 254 -7.00 -14.17 15.89
N THR A 255 -5.89 -14.39 16.59
CA THR A 255 -5.91 -14.89 17.95
C THR A 255 -4.78 -14.23 18.73
N SER A 256 -5.08 -13.83 19.97
CA SER A 256 -4.06 -13.37 20.92
C SER A 256 -3.17 -14.50 21.41
N TYR A 257 -3.42 -15.75 21.00
CA TYR A 257 -2.58 -16.90 21.33
C TYR A 257 -1.18 -16.84 20.69
N LEU A 258 -1.01 -16.05 19.61
CA LEU A 258 0.23 -15.95 18.85
C LEU A 258 1.12 -14.77 19.29
N VAL A 259 0.72 -14.02 20.32
CA VAL A 259 1.40 -12.82 20.82
C VAL A 259 2.00 -13.08 22.18
#